data_AF-G3IJW7-F1
#
_entry.id   AF-G3IJW7-F1
#
_cell.length_a   1.000
_cell.length_b   1.000
_cell.length_c   1.000
_cell.angle_alpha   90.00
_cell.angle_beta   90.00
_cell.angle_gamma   90.00
#
_symmetry.space_group_name_H-M   'P 1'
#
loop_
_entity.id
_entity.type
_entity.pdbx_description
1 polymer ?
#
loop_
_entity_poly.entity_id
_entity_poly.type
_entity_poly.pdbx_seq_one_letter_code
_entity_poly.pdbx_strand_id
1 'polypeptide(L)'
;MHLSQHHLPIVFGERFDYKDRQFLRLLDLLHQSFSLLSSFSSQVFELFSGFLKYFPGTHKQIYRNLKEILDYIDHSVDKHRATLDASNPRDFIDTYLLRMEKEKSNPHTDFQQRNFTLTMLTLFFAGTETSSTTLRYGFLLMLKNTEVYPILSSALHDPQYFEQPDTFNPDRFLDANGALKKNEAFMPFSIGKCICLGEGIARHELFLFFTTLLQNFSLSSPVDPKDIDLNPKESGFGRVPQEYQICFLSR
;
A
#
# COMPACT_ATOMS: atom_id res chain seq x y z
N MET A 1 -2.33 -5.56 12.10
CA MET A 1 -1.98 -6.65 11.15
C MET A 1 -1.18 -6.00 10.02
N HIS A 2 0.15 -6.05 10.07
CA HIS A 2 1.02 -5.57 8.97
C HIS A 2 1.46 -6.79 8.16
N LEU A 3 0.68 -7.13 7.14
CA LEU A 3 0.75 -8.44 6.46
C LEU A 3 1.54 -8.41 5.18
N SER A 4 1.56 -7.26 4.51
CA SER A 4 2.15 -7.13 3.19
C SER A 4 3.65 -6.92 3.32
N GLN A 5 4.40 -8.02 3.32
CA GLN A 5 5.86 -8.01 3.27
C GLN A 5 6.40 -8.66 1.98
N HIS A 6 5.53 -9.15 1.10
CA HIS A 6 5.96 -10.02 -0.02
C HIS A 6 6.83 -9.31 -1.06
N HIS A 7 6.70 -7.98 -1.19
CA HIS A 7 7.53 -7.20 -2.09
C HIS A 7 8.90 -6.84 -1.46
N LEU A 8 9.05 -6.94 -0.14
CA LEU A 8 10.27 -6.48 0.55
C LEU A 8 11.53 -7.27 0.20
N PRO A 9 11.49 -8.60 0.01
CA PRO A 9 12.66 -9.34 -0.47
C PRO A 9 13.09 -8.91 -1.87
N ILE A 10 12.17 -8.42 -2.70
CA ILE A 10 12.50 -7.91 -4.04
C ILE A 10 13.21 -6.55 -3.92
N VAL A 11 12.80 -5.73 -2.94
CA VAL A 11 13.30 -4.36 -2.76
C VAL A 11 14.61 -4.32 -1.95
N PHE A 12 14.68 -5.04 -0.83
CA PHE A 12 15.76 -4.99 0.16
C PHE A 12 16.60 -6.28 0.25
N GLY A 13 16.26 -7.33 -0.51
CA GLY A 13 16.99 -8.60 -0.48
C GLY A 13 16.74 -9.45 0.77
N GLU A 14 15.92 -8.98 1.72
CA GLU A 14 15.68 -9.64 3.00
C GLU A 14 14.20 -9.78 3.35
N ARG A 15 13.89 -10.82 4.13
CA ARG A 15 12.60 -11.00 4.79
C ARG A 15 12.73 -10.53 6.23
N PHE A 16 11.81 -9.67 6.67
CA PHE A 16 11.78 -9.19 8.05
C PHE A 16 11.00 -10.15 8.93
N ASP A 17 11.47 -10.34 10.17
CA ASP A 17 10.67 -11.02 11.19
C ASP A 17 9.50 -10.09 11.60
N TYR A 18 8.30 -10.64 11.77
CA TYR A 18 7.14 -9.87 12.25
C TYR A 18 7.33 -9.25 13.65
N LYS A 19 8.32 -9.72 14.42
CA LYS A 19 8.71 -9.20 15.74
C LYS A 19 9.92 -8.26 15.68
N ASP A 20 10.51 -8.05 14.50
CA ASP A 20 11.61 -7.11 14.33
C ASP A 20 11.11 -5.69 14.68
N ARG A 21 11.73 -5.10 15.69
CA ARG A 21 11.33 -3.77 16.21
C ARG A 21 11.61 -2.64 15.23
N GLN A 22 12.71 -2.73 14.49
CA GLN A 22 13.06 -1.73 13.49
C GLN A 22 12.05 -1.78 12.34
N PHE A 23 11.72 -2.99 11.88
CA PHE A 23 10.74 -3.16 10.83
C PHE A 23 9.33 -2.73 11.26
N LEU A 24 8.87 -3.12 12.45
CA LEU A 24 7.59 -2.67 13.00
C LEU A 24 7.54 -1.14 13.14
N ARG A 25 8.65 -0.50 13.49
CA ARG A 25 8.76 0.96 13.51
C ARG A 25 8.59 1.57 12.12
N LEU A 26 9.22 1.02 11.09
CA LEU A 26 9.07 1.49 9.71
C LEU A 26 7.62 1.38 9.23
N LEU A 27 6.96 0.26 9.53
CA LEU A 27 5.55 0.04 9.21
C LEU A 27 4.63 1.03 9.91
N ASP A 28 4.88 1.32 11.19
CA ASP A 28 4.15 2.32 11.95
C ASP A 28 4.34 3.73 11.35
N LEU A 29 5.56 4.08 10.94
CA LEU A 29 5.84 5.35 10.28
C LEU A 29 5.14 5.47 8.91
N LEU A 30 5.12 4.39 8.12
CA LEU A 30 4.40 4.34 6.84
C LEU A 30 2.90 4.54 7.07
N HIS A 31 2.32 3.80 8.02
CA HIS A 31 0.91 3.89 8.35
C HIS A 31 0.51 5.28 8.86
N GLN A 32 1.29 5.84 9.79
CA GLN A 32 1.07 7.19 10.27
C GLN A 32 1.19 8.21 9.13
N SER A 33 2.18 8.06 8.25
CA SER A 33 2.34 8.95 7.10
C SER A 33 1.16 8.89 6.15
N PHE A 34 0.66 7.68 5.83
CA PHE A 34 -0.53 7.49 5.00
C PHE A 34 -1.79 8.10 5.63
N SER A 35 -1.97 7.90 6.95
CA SER A 35 -3.08 8.48 7.69
C SER A 35 -3.02 10.01 7.72
N LEU A 36 -1.84 10.58 7.99
CA LEU A 36 -1.65 12.02 8.00
C LEU A 36 -1.83 12.64 6.61
N LEU A 37 -1.31 12.00 5.56
CA LEU A 37 -1.53 12.43 4.17
C LEU A 37 -3.02 12.42 3.78
N SER A 38 -3.79 11.49 4.34
CA SER A 38 -5.24 11.39 4.12
C SER A 38 -6.06 12.42 4.92
N SER A 39 -5.44 13.13 5.88
CA SER A 39 -6.15 14.07 6.75
C SER A 39 -6.53 15.38 6.05
N PHE A 40 -7.58 16.03 6.54
CA PHE A 40 -8.00 17.35 6.10
C PHE A 40 -6.85 18.39 6.15
N SER A 41 -6.05 18.36 7.21
CA SER A 41 -4.93 19.30 7.38
C SER A 41 -3.87 19.20 6.27
N SER A 42 -3.64 17.99 5.74
CA SER A 42 -2.71 17.76 4.64
C SER A 42 -3.29 18.23 3.31
N GLN A 43 -4.60 18.09 3.10
CA GLN A 43 -5.27 18.64 1.91
C GLN A 43 -5.18 20.17 1.89
N VAL A 44 -5.37 20.82 3.03
CA VAL A 44 -5.17 22.28 3.16
C VAL A 44 -3.69 22.63 2.93
N PHE A 45 -2.76 21.85 3.48
CA PHE A 45 -1.34 22.07 3.24
C PHE A 45 -0.97 21.97 1.76
N GLU A 46 -1.52 21.00 1.02
CA GLU A 46 -1.26 20.84 -0.41
C GLU A 46 -1.62 22.10 -1.20
N LEU A 47 -2.79 22.70 -0.90
CA LEU A 47 -3.27 23.91 -1.56
C LEU A 47 -2.50 25.18 -1.17
N PHE A 48 -1.98 25.25 0.06
CA PHE A 48 -1.40 26.47 0.64
C PHE A 48 0.03 26.29 1.17
N SER A 49 0.77 25.32 0.63
CA SER A 49 2.11 24.92 1.11
C SER A 49 3.11 26.08 1.11
N GLY A 50 3.00 27.01 0.15
CA GLY A 50 3.85 28.20 0.05
C GLY A 50 3.83 29.09 1.30
N PHE A 51 2.69 29.15 1.98
CA PHE A 51 2.51 29.90 3.23
C PHE A 51 2.62 28.99 4.47
N LEU A 52 1.96 27.83 4.45
CA LEU A 52 1.83 26.97 5.61
C LEU A 52 3.11 26.25 6.02
N LYS A 53 4.10 26.11 5.13
CA LYS A 53 5.39 25.45 5.42
C LYS A 53 6.18 26.04 6.59
N TYR A 54 5.94 27.32 6.91
CA TYR A 54 6.65 27.98 8.01
C TYR A 54 6.01 27.68 9.38
N PHE A 55 4.73 27.30 9.41
CA PHE A 55 3.96 27.08 10.64
C PHE A 55 4.06 25.62 11.12
N PRO A 56 3.82 25.34 12.41
CA PRO A 56 3.68 23.95 12.87
C PRO A 56 2.48 23.27 12.21
N GLY A 57 2.56 21.97 11.99
CA GLY A 57 1.46 21.20 11.41
C GLY A 57 1.84 19.76 11.09
N THR A 58 0.86 19.00 10.61
CA THR A 58 0.98 17.58 10.23
C THR A 58 2.04 17.34 9.15
N HIS A 59 2.22 18.28 8.22
CA HIS A 59 3.28 18.25 7.21
C HIS A 59 4.70 18.13 7.82
N LYS A 60 4.97 18.74 8.99
CA LYS A 60 6.25 18.57 9.71
C LYS A 60 6.38 17.18 10.31
N GLN A 61 5.28 16.58 10.77
CA GLN A 61 5.29 15.19 11.25
C GLN A 61 5.54 14.22 10.09
N ILE A 62 4.86 14.39 8.95
CA ILE A 62 5.09 13.60 7.74
C ILE A 62 6.56 13.68 7.32
N TYR A 63 7.14 14.89 7.27
CA TYR A 63 8.55 15.05 6.96
C TYR A 63 9.48 14.31 7.93
N ARG A 64 9.21 14.36 9.24
CA ARG A 64 9.99 13.61 10.24
C ARG A 64 9.88 12.09 10.04
N ASN A 65 8.68 11.59 9.77
CA ASN A 65 8.46 10.16 9.52
C ASN A 65 9.21 9.70 8.26
N LEU A 66 9.08 10.45 7.16
CA LEU A 66 9.77 10.15 5.91
C LEU A 66 11.28 10.23 6.08
N LYS A 67 11.80 11.17 6.86
CA LYS A 67 13.23 11.26 7.15
C LYS A 67 13.75 9.99 7.84
N GLU A 68 13.06 9.48 8.86
CA GLU A 68 13.47 8.26 9.57
C GLU A 68 13.45 7.03 8.63
N ILE A 69 12.47 6.95 7.71
CA ILE A 69 12.43 5.90 6.69
C ILE A 69 13.59 6.05 5.69
N LEU A 70 13.90 7.27 5.28
CA LEU A 70 15.00 7.56 4.36
C LEU A 70 16.35 7.20 4.98
N ASP A 71 16.56 7.55 6.25
CA ASP A 71 17.77 7.19 7.00
C ASP A 71 17.94 5.66 7.06
N TYR A 72 16.84 4.91 7.19
CA TYR A 72 16.86 3.44 7.09
C TYR A 72 17.25 2.95 5.70
N ILE A 73 16.62 3.50 4.65
CA ILE A 73 16.91 3.13 3.26
C ILE A 73 18.39 3.37 2.95
N ASP A 74 18.92 4.54 3.32
CA ASP A 74 20.33 4.87 3.08
C ASP A 74 21.26 3.89 3.82
N HIS A 75 20.96 3.53 5.08
CA HIS A 75 21.71 2.52 5.80
C HIS A 75 21.65 1.13 5.14
N SER A 76 20.49 0.74 4.62
CA SER A 76 20.33 -0.51 3.86
C SER A 76 21.17 -0.48 2.59
N VAL A 77 21.16 0.65 1.86
CA VAL A 77 21.97 0.83 0.65
C VAL A 77 23.46 0.74 0.95
N ASP A 78 23.93 1.30 2.06
CA ASP A 78 25.34 1.21 2.46
C ASP A 78 25.76 -0.24 2.73
N LYS A 79 24.90 -1.03 3.40
CA LYS A 79 25.13 -2.48 3.55
C LYS A 79 25.24 -3.18 2.21
N HIS A 80 24.37 -2.82 1.25
CA HIS A 80 24.40 -3.45 -0.07
C HIS A 80 25.67 -3.09 -0.83
N ARG A 81 26.10 -1.82 -0.80
CA ARG A 81 27.37 -1.36 -1.40
C ARG A 81 28.57 -2.12 -0.85
N ALA A 82 28.60 -2.38 0.46
CA ALA A 82 29.71 -3.06 1.12
C ALA A 82 29.90 -4.52 0.66
N THR A 83 28.83 -5.18 0.19
CA THR A 83 28.84 -6.59 -0.21
C THR A 83 28.37 -6.80 -1.65
N LEU A 84 28.44 -5.76 -2.48
CA LEU A 84 27.93 -5.80 -3.86
C LEU A 84 28.77 -6.75 -4.72
N ASP A 85 28.11 -7.75 -5.31
CA ASP A 85 28.70 -8.62 -6.32
C ASP A 85 28.02 -8.39 -7.67
N ALA A 86 28.77 -7.86 -8.64
CA ALA A 86 28.27 -7.58 -9.98
C ALA A 86 27.83 -8.84 -10.74
N SER A 87 28.32 -10.02 -10.35
CA SER A 87 27.96 -11.30 -10.99
C SER A 87 26.65 -11.87 -10.46
N ASN A 88 26.23 -11.45 -9.25
CA ASN A 88 25.09 -12.01 -8.55
C ASN A 88 24.30 -10.92 -7.82
N PRO A 89 23.59 -10.03 -8.55
CA PRO A 89 22.75 -9.02 -7.93
C PRO A 89 21.62 -9.67 -7.12
N ARG A 90 21.51 -9.30 -5.85
CA ARG A 90 20.58 -9.93 -4.90
C ARG A 90 19.13 -9.48 -5.08
N ASP A 91 18.95 -8.21 -5.40
CA ASP A 91 17.66 -7.50 -5.31
C ASP A 91 17.67 -6.21 -6.15
N PHE A 92 16.63 -5.40 -5.98
CA PHE A 92 16.49 -4.11 -6.64
C PHE A 92 17.60 -3.13 -6.29
N ILE A 93 18.09 -3.09 -5.04
CA ILE A 93 19.17 -2.19 -4.63
C ILE A 93 20.42 -2.52 -5.44
N ASP A 94 20.86 -3.78 -5.44
CA ASP A 94 22.05 -4.19 -6.19
C ASP A 94 21.91 -3.89 -7.68
N THR A 95 20.76 -4.22 -8.25
CA THR A 95 20.48 -3.98 -9.68
C THR A 95 20.55 -2.49 -10.02
N TYR A 96 19.99 -1.63 -9.17
CA TYR A 96 20.03 -0.17 -9.36
C TYR A 96 21.46 0.36 -9.20
N LEU A 97 22.20 -0.10 -8.19
CA LEU A 97 23.60 0.29 -7.97
C LEU A 97 24.51 -0.06 -9.15
N LEU A 98 24.36 -1.27 -9.71
CA LEU A 98 25.10 -1.69 -10.91
C LEU A 98 24.71 -0.85 -12.13
N ARG A 99 23.43 -0.47 -12.24
CA ARG A 99 22.98 0.43 -13.32
C ARG A 99 23.59 1.82 -13.18
N MET A 100 23.63 2.37 -11.97
CA MET A 100 24.29 3.66 -11.70
C MET A 100 25.76 3.64 -12.11
N GLU A 101 26.50 2.57 -11.78
CA GLU A 101 27.92 2.48 -12.16
C GLU A 101 28.08 2.38 -13.70
N LYS A 102 27.19 1.63 -14.37
CA LYS A 102 27.18 1.52 -15.84
C LYS A 102 26.89 2.86 -16.53
N GLU A 103 26.11 3.74 -15.91
CA GLU A 103 25.73 5.04 -16.48
C GLU A 103 26.60 6.21 -16.01
N LYS A 104 27.62 5.96 -15.20
CA LYS A 104 28.47 7.00 -14.58
C LYS A 104 29.15 7.95 -15.57
N SER A 105 29.42 7.50 -16.79
CA SER A 105 30.00 8.32 -17.85
C SER A 105 28.98 9.15 -18.63
N ASN A 106 27.68 8.96 -18.41
CA ASN A 106 26.61 9.70 -19.08
C ASN A 106 26.23 10.95 -18.25
N PRO A 107 26.54 12.18 -18.73
CA PRO A 107 26.20 13.40 -17.99
C PRO A 107 24.70 13.70 -17.93
N HIS A 108 23.88 13.01 -18.74
CA HIS A 108 22.42 13.16 -18.78
C HIS A 108 21.70 11.97 -18.13
N THR A 109 22.37 11.21 -17.26
CA THR A 109 21.75 10.08 -16.57
C THR A 109 20.72 10.51 -15.53
N ASP A 110 19.59 9.80 -15.50
CA ASP A 110 18.59 9.88 -14.44
C ASP A 110 18.90 8.93 -13.27
N PHE A 111 19.90 8.04 -13.39
CA PHE A 111 20.30 7.10 -12.35
C PHE A 111 21.21 7.77 -11.31
N GLN A 112 20.65 8.73 -10.60
CA GLN A 112 21.32 9.50 -9.55
C GLN A 112 20.91 8.98 -8.17
N GLN A 113 21.76 9.18 -7.15
CA GLN A 113 21.47 8.75 -5.78
C GLN A 113 20.13 9.27 -5.26
N ARG A 114 19.78 10.52 -5.56
CA ARG A 114 18.49 11.10 -5.18
C ARG A 114 17.30 10.35 -5.78
N ASN A 115 17.37 10.04 -7.08
CA ASN A 115 16.32 9.29 -7.76
C ASN A 115 16.26 7.86 -7.24
N PHE A 116 17.40 7.25 -6.90
CA PHE A 116 17.44 5.94 -6.27
C PHE A 116 16.71 5.93 -4.92
N THR A 117 17.10 6.82 -4.00
CA THR A 117 16.49 6.93 -2.67
C THR A 117 14.99 7.21 -2.75
N LEU A 118 14.54 8.11 -3.64
CA LEU A 118 13.11 8.37 -3.87
C LEU A 118 12.39 7.16 -4.47
N THR A 119 13.04 6.41 -5.36
CA THR A 119 12.48 5.18 -5.94
C THR A 119 12.26 4.14 -4.85
N MET A 120 13.26 3.92 -4.00
CA MET A 120 13.18 3.00 -2.85
C MET A 120 12.05 3.37 -1.90
N LEU A 121 11.96 4.66 -1.53
CA LEU A 121 10.88 5.16 -0.68
C LEU A 121 9.51 4.91 -1.33
N THR A 122 9.38 5.19 -2.62
CA THR A 122 8.12 5.02 -3.36
C THR A 122 7.70 3.55 -3.42
N LEU A 123 8.63 2.64 -3.76
CA LEU A 123 8.35 1.21 -3.82
C LEU A 123 7.94 0.67 -2.45
N PHE A 124 8.64 1.07 -1.39
CA PHE A 124 8.35 0.62 -0.03
C PHE A 124 7.00 1.15 0.47
N PHE A 125 6.74 2.44 0.29
CA PHE A 125 5.48 3.06 0.72
C PHE A 125 4.28 2.51 -0.06
N ALA A 126 4.35 2.52 -1.39
CA ALA A 126 3.24 2.10 -2.25
C ALA A 126 2.96 0.59 -2.12
N GLY A 127 4.01 -0.23 -2.05
CA GLY A 127 3.90 -1.69 -1.95
C GLY A 127 3.37 -2.17 -0.60
N THR A 128 3.52 -1.38 0.46
CA THR A 128 3.11 -1.78 1.82
C THR A 128 1.71 -1.27 2.17
N GLU A 129 1.50 0.04 2.10
CA GLU A 129 0.30 0.67 2.69
C GLU A 129 -0.97 0.35 1.92
N THR A 130 -0.91 0.31 0.58
CA THR A 130 -2.09 0.08 -0.27
C THR A 130 -2.61 -1.35 -0.13
N SER A 131 -1.72 -2.35 -0.25
CA SER A 131 -2.04 -3.77 -0.01
C SER A 131 -2.55 -4.00 1.41
N SER A 132 -1.84 -3.46 2.42
CA SER A 132 -2.23 -3.63 3.82
C SER A 132 -3.60 -3.00 4.12
N THR A 133 -3.88 -1.81 3.59
CA THR A 133 -5.17 -1.13 3.77
C THR A 133 -6.29 -1.89 3.06
N THR A 134 -6.04 -2.40 1.86
CA THR A 134 -7.01 -3.22 1.11
C THR A 134 -7.34 -4.52 1.85
N LEU A 135 -6.34 -5.21 2.40
CA LEU A 135 -6.55 -6.39 3.23
C LEU A 135 -7.42 -6.08 4.46
N ARG A 136 -7.09 -4.98 5.18
CA ARG A 136 -7.86 -4.53 6.34
C ARG A 136 -9.32 -4.25 5.97
N TYR A 137 -9.56 -3.49 4.90
CA TYR A 137 -10.92 -3.26 4.44
C TYR A 137 -11.62 -4.56 4.08
N GLY A 138 -11.01 -5.45 3.29
CA GLY A 138 -11.63 -6.71 2.89
C GLY A 138 -12.05 -7.58 4.08
N PHE A 139 -11.25 -7.65 5.15
CA PHE A 139 -11.66 -8.32 6.39
C PHE A 139 -12.83 -7.62 7.09
N LEU A 140 -12.81 -6.29 7.17
CA LEU A 140 -13.93 -5.51 7.72
C LEU A 140 -15.22 -5.76 6.93
N LEU A 141 -15.14 -5.87 5.59
CA LEU A 141 -16.29 -6.15 4.73
C LEU A 141 -16.88 -7.53 5.01
N MET A 142 -16.00 -8.53 5.09
CA MET A 142 -16.40 -9.91 5.38
C MET A 142 -17.04 -10.04 6.77
N LEU A 143 -16.57 -9.31 7.78
CA LEU A 143 -17.16 -9.32 9.11
C LEU A 143 -18.55 -8.69 9.15
N LYS A 144 -18.77 -7.62 8.36
CA LYS A 144 -20.06 -6.94 8.32
C LYS A 144 -21.13 -7.67 7.53
N ASN A 145 -20.75 -8.64 6.69
CA ASN A 145 -21.65 -9.29 5.73
C ASN A 145 -22.45 -8.29 4.86
N THR A 146 -21.94 -7.06 4.67
CA THR A 146 -22.66 -5.96 4.02
C THR A 146 -21.72 -4.92 3.39
N GLU A 147 -22.36 -3.98 2.70
CA GLU A 147 -21.94 -2.97 1.72
C GLU A 147 -20.75 -2.07 2.06
N VAL A 148 -19.73 -1.93 1.18
CA VAL A 148 -18.69 -0.88 1.22
C VAL A 148 -18.09 -0.52 -0.15
N TYR A 149 -17.72 0.76 -0.22
CA TYR A 149 -17.14 1.58 -1.28
C TYR A 149 -15.59 1.54 -1.37
N PRO A 150 -15.00 1.07 -2.49
CA PRO A 150 -13.57 1.23 -2.79
C PRO A 150 -13.20 2.59 -3.44
N ILE A 151 -12.00 3.11 -3.18
CA ILE A 151 -11.54 4.38 -3.77
C ILE A 151 -11.00 4.17 -5.19
N LEU A 152 -11.87 4.44 -6.16
CA LEU A 152 -11.64 5.15 -7.42
C LEU A 152 -13.05 5.55 -7.89
N SER A 153 -13.66 6.45 -7.11
CA SER A 153 -15.10 6.45 -6.92
C SER A 153 -15.90 6.64 -8.20
N SER A 154 -15.45 7.45 -9.16
CA SER A 154 -16.24 7.70 -10.36
C SER A 154 -16.37 6.45 -11.24
N ALA A 155 -15.26 5.82 -11.64
CA ALA A 155 -15.30 4.63 -12.48
C ALA A 155 -15.79 3.40 -11.70
N LEU A 156 -15.32 3.21 -10.46
CA LEU A 156 -15.71 2.05 -9.64
C LEU A 156 -17.13 2.16 -9.07
N HIS A 157 -17.79 3.31 -9.15
CA HIS A 157 -19.18 3.53 -8.74
C HIS A 157 -20.04 4.07 -9.89
N ASP A 158 -19.61 3.89 -11.14
CA ASP A 158 -20.39 4.34 -12.29
C ASP A 158 -21.70 3.51 -12.35
N PRO A 159 -22.88 4.14 -12.15
CA PRO A 159 -24.15 3.42 -12.16
C PRO A 159 -24.46 2.79 -13.53
N GLN A 160 -23.76 3.17 -14.60
CA GLN A 160 -23.86 2.54 -15.91
C GLN A 160 -23.20 1.16 -15.94
N TYR A 161 -22.14 0.93 -15.14
CA TYR A 161 -21.35 -0.31 -15.13
C TYR A 161 -21.57 -1.16 -13.89
N PHE A 162 -22.16 -0.59 -12.84
CA PHE A 162 -22.29 -1.19 -11.52
C PHE A 162 -23.69 -0.94 -10.94
N GLU A 163 -24.55 -1.97 -10.89
CA GLU A 163 -25.89 -1.86 -10.29
C GLU A 163 -25.82 -1.63 -8.77
N GLN A 164 -26.50 -0.63 -8.20
CA GLN A 164 -26.33 -0.26 -6.78
C GLN A 164 -24.85 0.00 -6.42
N PRO A 165 -24.14 0.90 -7.13
CA PRO A 165 -22.66 0.97 -7.12
C PRO A 165 -22.01 1.15 -5.74
N ASP A 166 -22.79 1.63 -4.80
CA ASP A 166 -22.46 1.91 -3.41
C ASP A 166 -22.50 0.67 -2.48
N THR A 167 -23.03 -0.43 -2.99
CA THR A 167 -23.20 -1.73 -2.32
C THR A 167 -22.04 -2.67 -2.65
N PHE A 168 -21.36 -3.20 -1.63
CA PHE A 168 -20.47 -4.36 -1.81
C PHE A 168 -21.30 -5.56 -2.28
N ASN A 169 -21.14 -5.91 -3.56
CA ASN A 169 -21.83 -7.03 -4.20
C ASN A 169 -20.81 -7.80 -5.07
N PRO A 170 -20.39 -9.01 -4.67
CA PRO A 170 -19.49 -9.86 -5.45
C PRO A 170 -20.05 -10.24 -6.83
N ASP A 171 -21.39 -10.31 -6.98
CA ASP A 171 -22.05 -10.78 -8.20
C ASP A 171 -21.80 -9.86 -9.40
N ARG A 172 -21.35 -8.61 -9.17
CA ARG A 172 -20.89 -7.68 -10.22
C ARG A 172 -19.77 -8.26 -11.09
N PHE A 173 -19.01 -9.20 -10.53
CA PHE A 173 -17.87 -9.85 -11.17
C PHE A 173 -18.19 -11.28 -11.59
N LEU A 174 -19.47 -11.68 -11.54
CA LEU A 174 -19.95 -12.99 -11.96
C LEU A 174 -20.91 -12.82 -13.15
N ASP A 175 -20.93 -13.81 -14.04
CA ASP A 175 -21.98 -13.94 -15.05
C ASP A 175 -23.17 -14.77 -14.51
N ALA A 176 -24.20 -14.95 -15.33
CA ALA A 176 -25.40 -15.71 -14.95
C ALA A 176 -25.12 -17.18 -14.59
N ASN A 177 -23.96 -17.73 -14.97
CA ASN A 177 -23.53 -19.08 -14.65
C ASN A 177 -22.60 -19.12 -13.42
N GLY A 178 -22.33 -17.98 -12.78
CA GLY A 178 -21.39 -17.86 -11.66
C GLY A 178 -19.92 -17.88 -12.07
N ALA A 179 -19.59 -17.73 -13.36
CA ALA A 179 -18.21 -17.63 -13.82
C ALA A 179 -17.71 -16.17 -13.75
N LEU A 180 -16.39 -16.00 -13.61
CA LEU A 180 -15.79 -14.66 -13.52
C LEU A 180 -16.02 -13.85 -14.79
N LYS A 181 -16.67 -12.70 -14.64
CA LYS A 181 -16.89 -11.71 -15.69
C LYS A 181 -15.95 -10.52 -15.47
N LYS A 182 -15.19 -10.14 -16.50
CA LYS A 182 -14.40 -8.91 -16.50
C LYS A 182 -15.32 -7.70 -16.63
N ASN A 183 -15.00 -6.64 -15.89
CA ASN A 183 -15.65 -5.34 -16.01
C ASN A 183 -14.60 -4.29 -16.36
N GLU A 184 -14.76 -3.61 -17.49
CA GLU A 184 -13.80 -2.60 -17.97
C GLU A 184 -13.72 -1.37 -17.05
N ALA A 185 -14.79 -1.09 -16.28
CA ALA A 185 -14.80 -0.04 -15.27
C ALA A 185 -14.00 -0.40 -14.01
N PHE A 186 -13.62 -1.69 -13.83
CA PHE A 186 -12.82 -2.14 -12.70
C PHE A 186 -11.32 -1.83 -12.91
N MET A 187 -10.93 -0.61 -12.55
CA MET A 187 -9.57 -0.11 -12.77
C MET A 187 -8.86 0.35 -11.47
N PRO A 188 -8.86 -0.41 -10.35
CA PRO A 188 -8.28 0.01 -9.06
C PRO A 188 -6.78 0.38 -9.11
N PHE A 189 -6.09 -0.01 -10.18
CA PHE A 189 -4.67 0.24 -10.43
C PHE A 189 -4.41 1.35 -11.46
N SER A 190 -5.43 2.17 -11.76
CA SER A 190 -5.42 3.13 -12.87
C SER A 190 -5.35 2.43 -14.25
N ILE A 191 -5.12 3.20 -15.31
CA ILE A 191 -5.03 2.71 -16.70
C ILE A 191 -4.01 3.54 -17.51
N GLY A 192 -3.43 2.94 -18.55
CA GLY A 192 -2.56 3.63 -19.51
C GLY A 192 -1.09 3.71 -19.07
N LYS A 193 -0.38 4.77 -19.48
CA LYS A 193 1.08 4.91 -19.28
C LYS A 193 1.52 5.01 -17.82
N CYS A 194 0.61 5.42 -16.94
CA CYS A 194 0.84 5.56 -15.50
C CYS A 194 0.06 4.51 -14.69
N ILE A 195 -0.24 3.34 -15.29
CA ILE A 195 -0.80 2.21 -14.56
C ILE A 195 0.14 1.78 -13.43
N CYS A 196 -0.43 1.30 -12.31
CA CYS A 196 0.34 0.89 -11.15
C CYS A 196 1.39 -0.17 -11.52
N LEU A 197 2.67 0.16 -11.32
CA LEU A 197 3.79 -0.76 -11.52
C LEU A 197 3.63 -2.05 -10.71
N GLY A 198 3.00 -1.95 -9.53
CA GLY A 198 2.80 -3.06 -8.59
C GLY A 198 1.51 -3.86 -8.80
N GLU A 199 0.70 -3.62 -9.85
CA GLU A 199 -0.60 -4.31 -10.03
C GLU A 199 -0.46 -5.83 -9.93
N GLY A 200 0.49 -6.41 -10.68
CA GLY A 200 0.69 -7.85 -10.71
C GLY A 200 0.97 -8.42 -9.32
N ILE A 201 1.87 -7.76 -8.57
CA ILE A 201 2.24 -8.19 -7.21
C ILE A 201 1.04 -8.07 -6.26
N ALA A 202 0.37 -6.92 -6.25
CA ALA A 202 -0.75 -6.66 -5.35
C ALA A 202 -1.91 -7.64 -5.58
N ARG A 203 -2.25 -7.96 -6.84
CA ARG A 203 -3.33 -8.91 -7.15
C ARG A 203 -3.03 -10.32 -6.63
N HIS A 204 -1.81 -10.81 -6.85
CA HIS A 204 -1.42 -12.13 -6.35
C HIS A 204 -1.35 -12.15 -4.83
N GLU A 205 -0.81 -11.09 -4.23
CA GLU A 205 -0.75 -10.91 -2.78
C GLU A 205 -2.15 -10.97 -2.16
N LEU A 206 -3.08 -10.14 -2.62
CA LEU A 206 -4.45 -10.13 -2.10
C LEU A 206 -5.13 -11.49 -2.24
N PHE A 207 -5.02 -12.12 -3.42
CA PHE A 207 -5.64 -13.42 -3.65
C PHE A 207 -5.07 -14.49 -2.72
N LEU A 208 -3.75 -14.62 -2.64
CA LEU A 208 -3.09 -15.64 -1.83
C LEU A 208 -3.33 -15.41 -0.33
N PHE A 209 -3.29 -14.16 0.15
CA PHE A 209 -3.58 -13.86 1.55
C PHE A 209 -5.02 -14.21 1.92
N PHE A 210 -6.01 -13.74 1.16
CA PHE A 210 -7.41 -14.00 1.47
C PHE A 210 -7.73 -15.50 1.40
N THR A 211 -7.29 -16.16 0.34
CA THR A 211 -7.56 -17.61 0.17
C THR A 211 -6.89 -18.43 1.26
N THR A 212 -5.61 -18.20 1.56
CA THR A 212 -4.88 -18.94 2.60
C THR A 212 -5.53 -18.74 3.97
N LEU A 213 -5.90 -17.50 4.32
CA LEU A 213 -6.52 -17.23 5.62
C LEU A 213 -7.93 -17.83 5.72
N LEU A 214 -8.77 -17.70 4.68
CA LEU A 214 -10.14 -18.21 4.70
C LEU A 214 -10.21 -19.75 4.59
N GLN A 215 -9.20 -20.40 4.01
CA GLN A 215 -9.08 -21.86 3.98
C GLN A 215 -8.76 -22.44 5.36
N ASN A 216 -7.95 -21.74 6.16
CA ASN A 216 -7.48 -22.24 7.45
C ASN A 216 -8.27 -21.70 8.64
N PHE A 217 -8.94 -20.57 8.49
CA PHE A 217 -9.62 -19.88 9.58
C PHE A 217 -11.05 -19.46 9.23
N SER A 218 -11.88 -19.38 10.25
CA SER A 218 -13.14 -18.65 10.25
C SER A 218 -12.95 -17.29 10.93
N LEU A 219 -13.57 -16.25 10.38
CA LEU A 219 -13.48 -14.90 10.91
C LEU A 219 -14.58 -14.66 11.94
N SER A 220 -14.24 -13.99 13.05
CA SER A 220 -15.19 -13.56 14.08
C SER A 220 -14.85 -12.15 14.55
N SER A 221 -15.86 -11.36 14.86
CA SER A 221 -15.72 -10.01 15.41
C SER A 221 -16.18 -10.01 16.87
N PRO A 222 -15.48 -9.31 17.79
CA PRO A 222 -15.98 -9.07 19.14
C PRO A 222 -17.18 -8.10 19.16
N VAL A 223 -17.43 -7.39 18.04
CA VAL A 223 -18.54 -6.46 17.85
C VAL A 223 -19.59 -7.11 16.93
N ASP A 224 -20.87 -6.90 17.21
CA ASP A 224 -21.97 -7.40 16.36
C ASP A 224 -21.81 -6.85 14.92
N PRO A 225 -21.97 -7.67 13.86
CA PRO A 225 -21.87 -7.22 12.48
C PRO A 225 -22.68 -5.95 12.15
N LYS A 226 -23.84 -5.73 12.79
CA LYS A 226 -24.67 -4.54 12.55
C LYS A 226 -24.01 -3.25 13.02
N ASP A 227 -23.18 -3.34 14.05
CA ASP A 227 -22.55 -2.20 14.73
C ASP A 227 -21.16 -1.87 14.18
N ILE A 228 -20.66 -2.63 13.20
CA ILE A 228 -19.37 -2.34 12.55
C ILE A 228 -19.50 -1.06 11.72
N ASP A 229 -18.74 -0.02 12.08
CA ASP A 229 -18.65 1.21 11.30
C ASP A 229 -17.69 1.05 10.12
N LEU A 230 -18.16 1.46 8.93
CA LEU A 230 -17.42 1.39 7.68
C LEU A 230 -16.92 2.76 7.23
N ASN A 231 -17.36 3.83 7.89
CA ASN A 231 -16.95 5.18 7.57
C ASN A 231 -15.43 5.30 7.78
N PRO A 232 -14.70 5.87 6.82
CA PRO A 232 -13.27 6.03 6.96
C PRO A 232 -12.94 6.99 8.10
N LYS A 233 -11.88 6.69 8.85
CA LYS A 233 -11.31 7.56 9.89
C LYS A 233 -10.81 8.87 9.29
N GLU A 234 -10.16 8.77 8.13
CA GLU A 234 -9.65 9.90 7.34
C GLU A 234 -9.93 9.61 5.86
N SER A 235 -10.29 10.65 5.10
CA SER A 235 -10.57 10.55 3.67
C SER A 235 -9.92 11.71 2.92
N GLY A 236 -8.90 11.41 2.14
CA GLY A 236 -8.13 12.38 1.36
C GLY A 236 -7.31 11.69 0.29
N PHE A 237 -6.00 11.61 0.50
CA PHE A 237 -5.09 10.82 -0.33
C PHE A 237 -5.56 9.36 -0.47
N GLY A 238 -6.02 8.75 0.62
CA GLY A 238 -6.77 7.50 0.63
C GLY A 238 -7.88 7.53 1.68
N ARG A 239 -8.54 6.39 1.89
CA ARG A 239 -9.54 6.15 2.93
C ARG A 239 -8.90 5.23 3.93
N VAL A 240 -8.78 5.70 5.16
CA VAL A 240 -8.21 4.92 6.25
C VAL A 240 -9.36 4.23 6.98
N PRO A 241 -9.37 2.89 7.11
CA PRO A 241 -10.43 2.20 7.84
C PRO A 241 -10.37 2.57 9.33
N GLN A 242 -11.51 2.49 10.01
CA GLN A 242 -11.54 2.54 11.46
C GLN A 242 -10.61 1.49 12.07
N GLU A 243 -10.19 1.73 13.31
CA GLU A 243 -9.51 0.71 14.10
C GLU A 243 -10.56 -0.31 14.55
N TYR A 244 -10.30 -1.59 14.28
CA TYR A 244 -11.18 -2.69 14.64
C TYR A 244 -10.35 -3.90 15.06
N GLN A 245 -11.02 -4.84 15.74
CA GLN A 245 -10.44 -6.11 16.14
C GLN A 245 -11.16 -7.26 15.45
N ILE A 246 -10.41 -8.33 15.18
CA ILE A 246 -10.90 -9.54 14.52
C ILE A 246 -10.22 -10.75 15.16
N CYS A 247 -10.99 -11.83 15.29
CA CYS A 247 -10.54 -13.12 15.75
C CYS A 247 -10.46 -14.09 14.57
N PHE A 248 -9.34 -14.82 14.47
CA PHE A 248 -9.16 -15.92 13.53
C PHE A 248 -9.32 -17.23 14.29
N LEU A 249 -10.42 -17.93 14.05
CA LEU A 249 -10.73 -19.21 14.67
C LEU A 249 -10.27 -20.32 13.73
N SER A 250 -9.39 -21.23 14.18
CA SER A 250 -8.95 -22.36 13.34
C SER A 250 -10.17 -23.17 12.86
N ARG A 251 -10.15 -23.55 11.59
CA ARG A 251 -11.04 -24.58 11.07
C ARG A 251 -10.54 -25.98 11.45
#